data_AF-A0AAW4KPA5-F1
#
_entry.id   AF-A0AAW4KPA5-F1
#
_cell.length_a   1.000
_cell.length_b   1.000
_cell.length_c   1.000
_cell.angle_alpha   90.00
_cell.angle_beta   90.00
_cell.angle_gamma   90.00
#
_symmetry.space_group_name_H-M   'P 1'
#
loop_
_entity.id
_entity.type
_entity.pdbx_description
1 polymer ?
#
loop_
_entity_poly.entity_id
_entity_poly.type
_entity_poly.pdbx_seq_one_letter_code
_entity_poly.pdbx_strand_id
1 'polypeptide(L)' 'MIDLSPLARHLVGTPLAVWAQGLQAQLDSKMEKGHGDLERWQSALDALPKIQPSSVDLLNGLVLDTDCDDAT' A
#
# COMPACT_ATOMS: atom_id res chain seq x y z
N MET A 1 9.73 -3.44 1.01
CA MET A 1 8.77 -4.29 1.73
C MET A 1 7.69 -3.39 2.33
N ILE A 2 6.41 -3.73 2.18
CA ILE A 2 5.31 -2.93 2.74
C ILE A 2 5.38 -3.02 4.27
N ASP A 3 5.39 -1.86 4.95
CA ASP A 3 5.35 -1.80 6.41
C ASP A 3 3.90 -1.92 6.91
N LEU A 4 3.58 -3.03 7.59
CA LEU A 4 2.27 -3.27 8.18
C LEU A 4 2.19 -2.84 9.66
N SER A 5 3.24 -2.25 10.23
CA SER A 5 3.22 -1.69 11.59
C SER A 5 2.06 -0.70 11.81
N PRO A 6 1.70 0.19 10.86
CA PRO A 6 0.56 1.09 11.03
C PRO A 6 -0.77 0.33 11.16
N LEU A 7 -0.96 -0.74 10.38
CA LEU A 7 -2.15 -1.58 10.45
C LEU A 7 -2.22 -2.31 11.79
N ALA A 8 -1.11 -2.91 12.24
CA ALA A 8 -1.04 -3.60 13.52
C ALA A 8 -1.39 -2.67 14.69
N ARG A 9 -0.92 -1.41 14.65
CA ARG A 9 -1.28 -0.38 15.64
C ARG A 9 -2.76 -0.02 15.59
N HIS A 10 -3.34 0.10 14.38
CA HIS A 10 -4.74 0.46 14.20
C HIS A 10 -5.70 -0.63 14.73
N LEU A 11 -5.28 -1.89 14.70
CA LEU A 11 -6.10 -3.02 15.13
C LEU A 11 -6.00 -3.33 16.64
N VAL A 12 -5.16 -2.61 17.39
CA VAL A 12 -5.07 -2.76 18.85
C VAL A 12 -6.43 -2.50 19.49
N GLY A 13 -6.84 -3.38 20.40
CA GLY A 13 -8.14 -3.29 21.08
C GLY A 13 -9.33 -3.79 20.26
N THR A 14 -9.11 -4.28 19.04
CA THR A 14 -10.14 -4.97 18.24
C THR A 14 -9.98 -6.50 18.34
N PRO A 15 -11.02 -7.28 17.99
CA PRO A 15 -10.89 -8.74 17.87
C PRO A 15 -9.81 -9.21 16.89
N LEU A 16 -9.36 -8.33 15.97
CA LEU A 16 -8.34 -8.63 14.97
C LEU A 16 -6.90 -8.44 15.48
N ALA A 17 -6.71 -7.92 16.69
CA ALA A 17 -5.38 -7.62 17.24
C ALA A 17 -4.46 -8.86 17.27
N VAL A 18 -5.01 -10.04 17.60
CA VAL A 18 -4.24 -11.30 17.67
C VAL A 18 -3.79 -11.74 16.27
N TRP A 19 -4.66 -11.59 15.27
CA TRP A 19 -4.31 -11.89 13.88
C TRP A 19 -3.21 -10.96 13.35
N ALA A 20 -3.31 -9.67 13.68
CA ALA A 20 -2.37 -8.65 13.21
C ALA A 20 -0.92 -8.88 13.69
N GLN A 21 -0.71 -9.55 14.84
CA GLN A 21 0.63 -9.83 15.39
C GLN A 21 1.50 -10.70 14.47
N GLY A 22 0.90 -11.62 13.72
CA GLY A 22 1.62 -12.51 12.81
C GLY A 22 1.72 -11.99 11.37
N LEU A 23 1.09 -10.87 11.06
CA LEU A 23 0.80 -10.50 9.68
C LEU A 23 2.06 -10.08 8.89
N GLN A 24 2.99 -9.36 9.51
CA GLN A 24 4.23 -8.95 8.84
C GLN A 24 5.05 -10.18 8.40
N ALA A 25 5.28 -11.13 9.32
CA ALA A 25 6.03 -12.35 9.01
C ALA A 25 5.36 -13.20 7.93
N GLN A 26 4.03 -13.26 7.93
CA GLN A 26 3.27 -13.96 6.88
C GLN A 26 3.41 -13.26 5.52
N LEU A 27 3.36 -11.92 5.49
CA LEU A 27 3.54 -11.15 4.27
C LEU A 27 4.97 -11.34 3.72
N ASP A 28 5.99 -11.19 4.55
CA ASP A 28 7.39 -11.31 4.16
C ASP A 28 7.65 -12.69 3.54
N SER A 29 7.21 -13.76 4.21
CA SER A 29 7.34 -15.13 3.68
C SER A 29 6.59 -15.35 2.36
N LYS A 30 5.44 -14.68 2.17
CA LYS A 30 4.70 -14.73 0.89
C LYS A 30 5.45 -13.97 -0.20
N MET A 31 6.08 -12.85 0.12
CA MET A 31 6.83 -12.02 -0.82
C MET A 31 8.18 -12.63 -1.21
N GLU A 32 8.80 -13.44 -0.36
CA GLU A 32 10.06 -14.14 -0.64
C GLU A 32 9.95 -15.20 -1.75
N LYS A 33 8.76 -15.75 -2.00
CA LYS A 33 8.56 -16.67 -3.14
C LYS A 33 8.71 -15.89 -4.44
N GLY A 34 9.67 -16.28 -5.29
CA GLY A 34 9.96 -15.60 -6.55
C GLY A 34 8.71 -15.35 -7.40
N HIS A 35 8.25 -14.10 -7.43
CA HIS A 35 7.02 -13.67 -8.09
C HIS A 35 7.21 -13.34 -9.58
N GLY A 36 8.22 -13.92 -10.22
CA GLY A 36 8.55 -13.68 -11.63
C GLY A 36 8.86 -12.20 -11.89
N ASP A 37 7.91 -11.50 -12.49
CA ASP A 37 8.04 -10.11 -12.96
C ASP A 37 7.86 -9.04 -11.88
N LEU A 38 7.88 -9.41 -10.58
CA LEU A 38 7.68 -8.44 -9.49
C LEU A 38 8.70 -7.29 -9.55
N GLU A 39 9.97 -7.58 -9.84
CA GLU A 39 11.00 -6.54 -10.02
C GLU A 39 10.66 -5.58 -11.17
N ARG A 40 10.09 -6.10 -12.27
CA ARG A 40 9.65 -5.30 -13.41
C ARG A 40 8.44 -4.44 -13.08
N TRP A 41 7.52 -4.91 -12.25
CA TRP A 41 6.39 -4.08 -11.80
C TRP A 41 6.81 -3.08 -10.72
N GLN A 42 7.80 -3.41 -9.90
CA GLN A 42 8.35 -2.50 -8.90
C GLN A 42 8.98 -1.26 -9.56
N SER A 43 9.66 -1.41 -10.70
CA SER A 43 10.22 -0.24 -11.40
C SER A 43 9.16 0.72 -11.93
N ALA A 44 8.00 0.22 -12.36
CA ALA A 44 6.86 1.05 -12.75
C ALA A 44 6.26 1.77 -11.54
N LEU A 45 6.19 1.10 -10.38
CA LEU A 45 5.73 1.71 -9.12
C LEU A 45 6.70 2.77 -8.60
N ASP A 46 8.01 2.53 -8.68
CA ASP A 46 9.05 3.46 -8.25
C ASP A 46 9.10 4.72 -9.14
N ALA A 47 8.67 4.62 -10.39
CA ALA A 47 8.57 5.73 -11.32
C ALA A 47 7.30 6.59 -11.10
N LEU A 48 6.35 6.14 -10.27
CA LEU A 48 5.16 6.94 -9.97
C LEU A 48 5.56 8.16 -9.13
N PRO A 49 5.12 9.36 -9.51
CA PRO A 49 5.38 10.54 -8.71
C PRO A 49 4.62 10.51 -7.39
N LYS A 50 5.16 11.20 -6.39
CA LYS A 50 4.53 11.34 -5.09
C LYS A 50 3.48 12.45 -5.14
N ILE A 51 2.28 12.10 -5.59
CA ILE A 51 1.15 13.01 -5.68
C ILE A 51 0.26 12.86 -4.43
N GLN A 52 -0.20 13.99 -3.88
CA GLN A 52 -1.24 14.03 -2.85
C GLN A 52 -2.52 14.64 -3.46
N PRO A 53 -3.61 13.86 -3.58
CA PRO A 53 -4.85 14.37 -4.15
C PRO A 53 -5.44 15.53 -3.33
N SER A 54 -5.88 16.60 -3.98
CA SER A 54 -6.65 17.68 -3.36
C SER A 54 -8.14 17.32 -3.19
N SER A 55 -8.63 16.38 -4.00
CA SER A 55 -10.00 15.86 -3.91
C SER A 55 -10.01 14.35 -4.09
N VAL A 56 -10.84 13.66 -3.30
CA VAL A 56 -10.94 12.19 -3.27
C VAL A 56 -12.42 11.81 -3.23
N ASP A 57 -12.93 11.18 -4.29
CA ASP A 57 -14.24 10.53 -4.31
C ASP A 57 -14.05 9.01 -4.27
N LEU A 58 -14.47 8.41 -3.16
CA LEU A 58 -14.57 6.96 -2.95
C LEU A 58 -16.03 6.50 -2.80
N LEU A 59 -17.00 7.42 -2.83
CA LEU A 59 -18.41 7.14 -2.61
C LEU A 59 -19.13 6.81 -3.92
N ASN A 60 -18.89 7.61 -4.96
CA ASN A 60 -19.54 7.44 -6.27
C ASN A 60 -18.60 6.82 -7.33
N GLY A 61 -17.31 6.66 -7.00
CA GLY A 61 -16.29 6.10 -7.89
C GLY A 61 -14.95 5.93 -7.17
N LEU A 62 -13.88 5.66 -7.94
CA LEU A 62 -12.49 5.80 -7.49
C LEU A 62 -11.86 6.93 -8.30
N VAL A 63 -12.01 8.16 -7.80
CA VAL A 63 -11.51 9.37 -8.46
C VAL A 63 -10.59 10.12 -7.50
N LEU A 64 -9.36 10.34 -7.94
CA LEU A 64 -8.34 11.11 -7.23
C LEU A 64 -7.98 12.29 -8.13
N ASP A 65 -8.20 13.51 -7.66
CA ASP A 65 -7.97 14.73 -8.43
C ASP A 65 -6.97 15.65 -7.72
N THR A 66 -6.12 16.28 -8.53
CA THR A 66 -5.08 17.22 -8.11
C THR A 66 -4.66 18.06 -9.30
N ASP A 67 -4.13 19.26 -9.03
CA ASP A 67 -3.35 19.96 -10.04
C ASP A 67 -2.12 19.11 -10.35
N CYS A 68 -2.01 18.64 -11.60
CA CYS A 68 -0.98 17.72 -12.06
C CYS A 68 -0.51 18.21 -13.44
N ASP A 69 0.76 18.59 -13.52
CA ASP A 69 1.47 18.90 -14.76
C ASP A 69 2.53 17.83 -15.07
N ASP A 70 3.22 17.95 -16.21
CA ASP A 70 4.27 17.01 -16.64
C ASP A 70 5.49 16.95 -15.68
N ALA A 71 5.61 17.89 -14.74
CA ALA A 71 6.70 17.95 -13.75
C ALA A 71 6.31 17.36 -12.38
N THR A 72 5.01 17.13 -12.14
CA THR A 72 4.43 16.42 -10.99
C THR A 72 4.00 15.00 -11.31
#